data_AF-A0AAE0DPN0-F1
#
_entry.id   AF-A0AAE0DPN0-F1
#
_cell.length_a   1.000
_cell.length_b   1.000
_cell.length_c   1.000
_cell.angle_alpha   90.00
_cell.angle_beta   90.00
_cell.angle_gamma   90.00
#
_symmetry.space_group_name_H-M   'P 1'
#
loop_
_entity.id
_entity.type
_entity.pdbx_description
1 polymer ?
#
loop_
_entity_poly.entity_id
_entity_poly.type
_entity_poly.pdbx_seq_one_letter_code
_entity_poly.pdbx_strand_id
1 'polypeptide(L)'
;MVTSSLEEMLIKHVILPYRASIFDAETPSQIRAGETSTSLSQDLVSILTLFRFPLPGEVTVIDRRKFGLERSFWKTEAQHILTLLSLLFDIALGSSPRNTPKLRRIEDPWLEELFSQLAECAATFLPSINAFEAQRYHVTLVKCMMEKAVKGKLHLSLPTTETILDQVSGLFTRGTDAGVQWSVISLCIQNDANVFIVPASSANSDHIHLHRTPNKYLSSLLFKITEGQMESSSDYDHVRSHVIIPLCNAFADARNLTGFIQNWKEQLRVLRKRLEAQRDDTDDGPSIWEDDQLLQAVSQLVEPAFTASQIDQILSAAVSDVTPLISNVPNDKGGSLAGLVIIDSLFAGINQDETMAKLTESAQSVFGLLGVLLSGASSQTYRWRIWRIKATIADHWLTLHDSSVFKRKAHSAICTASGRINRISSENLPDEKRDLSEELHAFRFILRFAAKGDSFWENLQFSSRSQVESAVEKIMDEMEPFCHRISHDHFQTIKFPDTVPRWDEFSIKITSVDTLYLGCVADVLTSSSVLK
;
A
#
# COMPACT_ATOMS: atom_id res chain seq x y z
N MET A 1 -6.10 21.01 -36.93
CA MET A 1 -5.21 21.56 -37.98
C MET A 1 -4.21 22.59 -37.42
N VAL A 2 -4.64 23.59 -36.64
CA VAL A 2 -3.71 24.59 -36.06
C VAL A 2 -2.75 24.00 -35.01
N THR A 3 -3.23 23.07 -34.18
CA THR A 3 -2.40 22.43 -33.13
C THR A 3 -1.23 21.63 -33.71
N SER A 4 -1.47 20.84 -34.74
CA SER A 4 -0.43 20.04 -35.40
C SER A 4 0.64 20.89 -36.10
N SER A 5 0.26 22.05 -36.64
CA SER A 5 1.24 22.97 -37.26
C SER A 5 2.14 23.63 -36.21
N LEU A 6 1.59 23.97 -35.03
CA LEU A 6 2.37 24.56 -33.94
C LEU A 6 3.32 23.52 -33.34
N GLU A 7 2.85 22.30 -33.11
CA GLU A 7 3.67 21.18 -32.66
C GLU A 7 4.84 20.94 -33.62
N GLU A 8 4.58 20.93 -34.93
CA GLU A 8 5.62 20.76 -35.96
C GLU A 8 6.66 21.89 -35.92
N MET A 9 6.23 23.13 -35.68
CA MET A 9 7.14 24.26 -35.51
C MET A 9 7.98 24.14 -34.23
N LEU A 10 7.38 23.77 -33.10
CA LEU A 10 8.09 23.57 -31.84
C LEU A 10 9.13 22.44 -31.96
N ILE A 11 8.77 21.35 -32.63
CA ILE A 11 9.68 20.24 -32.90
C ILE A 11 10.87 20.71 -33.73
N LYS A 12 10.62 21.38 -34.87
CA LYS A 12 11.66 21.78 -35.81
C LYS A 12 12.58 22.87 -35.28
N HIS A 13 12.05 23.81 -34.50
CA HIS A 13 12.78 25.03 -34.14
C HIS A 13 13.21 25.10 -32.68
N VAL A 14 12.67 24.25 -31.80
CA VAL A 14 13.05 24.23 -30.37
C VAL A 14 13.62 22.87 -29.98
N ILE A 15 12.85 21.80 -30.17
CA ILE A 15 13.20 20.48 -29.64
C ILE A 15 14.38 19.86 -30.41
N LEU A 16 14.32 19.81 -31.75
CA LEU A 16 15.38 19.20 -32.55
C LEU A 16 16.72 19.95 -32.45
N PRO A 17 16.77 21.29 -32.47
CA PRO A 17 17.99 22.03 -32.22
C PRO A 17 18.57 21.77 -30.82
N TYR A 18 17.72 21.76 -29.78
CA TYR A 18 18.15 21.47 -28.41
C TYR A 18 18.67 20.03 -28.25
N ARG A 19 17.98 19.06 -28.86
CA ARG A 19 18.45 17.67 -28.91
C ARG A 19 19.83 17.60 -29.58
N ALA A 20 20.01 18.26 -30.72
CA ALA A 20 21.28 18.27 -31.45
C ALA A 20 22.41 18.88 -30.61
N SER A 21 22.17 19.99 -29.91
CA SER A 21 23.19 20.62 -29.08
C SER A 21 23.64 19.76 -27.90
N ILE A 22 22.75 18.96 -27.30
CA ILE A 22 23.14 17.98 -26.28
C ILE A 22 24.06 16.90 -26.88
N PHE A 23 23.70 16.33 -28.03
CA PHE A 23 24.52 15.30 -28.68
C PHE A 23 25.87 15.84 -29.17
N ASP A 24 25.93 17.08 -29.63
CA ASP A 24 27.18 17.73 -30.05
C ASP A 24 28.09 18.05 -28.85
N ALA A 25 27.51 18.27 -27.66
CA ALA A 25 28.26 18.51 -26.42
C ALA A 25 28.88 17.24 -25.80
N GLU A 26 28.53 16.04 -26.27
CA GLU A 26 29.06 14.75 -25.76
C GLU A 26 30.53 14.46 -26.13
N THR A 27 31.34 15.45 -26.51
CA THR A 27 32.79 15.25 -26.53
C THR A 27 33.33 15.12 -25.09
N PRO A 28 34.05 14.04 -24.72
CA PRO A 28 34.37 13.68 -23.33
C PRO A 28 35.12 14.72 -22.50
N SER A 29 35.70 15.74 -23.16
CA SER A 29 36.53 16.78 -22.55
C SER A 29 35.74 17.95 -21.95
N GLN A 30 34.47 18.17 -22.32
CA GLN A 30 33.71 19.35 -21.88
C GLN A 30 32.71 19.09 -20.74
N ILE A 31 32.21 17.86 -20.59
CA ILE A 31 31.25 17.48 -19.53
C ILE A 31 31.85 17.60 -18.11
N ARG A 32 33.18 17.47 -17.95
CA ARG A 32 33.84 17.57 -16.64
C ARG A 32 33.87 19.00 -16.06
N ALA A 33 33.58 20.02 -16.85
CA ALA A 33 33.72 21.42 -16.42
C ALA A 33 32.41 22.07 -15.92
N GLY A 34 31.24 21.45 -16.06
CA GLY A 34 29.96 22.06 -15.63
C GLY A 34 29.56 23.35 -16.36
N GLU A 35 30.36 23.79 -17.35
CA GLU A 35 30.16 25.03 -18.11
C GLU A 35 29.15 24.89 -19.26
N THR A 36 28.86 23.67 -19.75
CA THR A 36 27.95 23.44 -20.89
C THR A 36 26.48 23.32 -20.50
N SER A 37 26.15 22.80 -19.32
CA SER A 37 24.76 22.72 -18.84
C SER A 37 24.17 24.10 -18.56
N THR A 38 25.00 25.06 -18.13
CA THR A 38 24.59 26.43 -17.84
C THR A 38 24.32 27.28 -19.09
N SER A 39 24.96 26.99 -20.23
CA SER A 39 24.68 27.69 -21.48
C SER A 39 23.38 27.18 -22.14
N LEU A 40 23.16 25.86 -22.10
CA LEU A 40 21.96 25.22 -22.66
C LEU A 40 20.69 25.59 -21.89
N SER A 41 20.79 25.73 -20.57
CA SER A 41 19.71 26.24 -19.73
C SER A 41 19.38 27.69 -20.08
N GLN A 42 20.39 28.53 -20.31
CA GLN A 42 20.21 29.93 -20.74
C GLN A 42 19.56 30.05 -22.12
N ASP A 43 19.87 29.16 -23.06
CA ASP A 43 19.25 29.16 -24.39
C ASP A 43 17.78 28.73 -24.34
N LEU A 44 17.45 27.67 -23.58
CA LEU A 44 16.06 27.28 -23.33
C LEU A 44 15.29 28.37 -22.59
N VAL A 45 15.88 28.95 -21.54
CA VAL A 45 15.29 30.08 -20.82
C VAL A 45 15.10 31.26 -21.76
N SER A 46 16.05 31.56 -22.65
CA SER A 46 15.92 32.64 -23.64
C SER A 46 14.75 32.38 -24.59
N ILE A 47 14.62 31.16 -25.12
CA ILE A 47 13.49 30.76 -25.97
C ILE A 47 12.17 30.84 -25.19
N LEU A 48 12.14 30.35 -23.95
CA LEU A 48 10.96 30.38 -23.09
C LEU A 48 10.61 31.81 -22.65
N THR A 49 11.59 32.70 -22.54
CA THR A 49 11.35 34.13 -22.29
C THR A 49 10.72 34.84 -23.49
N LEU A 50 10.84 34.31 -24.71
CA LEU A 50 10.07 34.82 -25.87
C LEU A 50 8.59 34.49 -25.75
N PHE A 51 8.24 33.41 -25.05
CA PHE A 51 6.85 33.08 -24.70
C PHE A 51 6.34 33.82 -23.47
N ARG A 52 7.19 34.64 -22.82
CA ARG A 52 6.75 35.56 -21.79
C ARG A 52 5.83 36.57 -22.47
N PHE A 53 4.54 36.56 -22.12
CA PHE A 53 3.68 37.66 -22.49
C PHE A 53 4.37 38.95 -22.04
N PRO A 54 4.47 40.00 -22.88
CA PRO A 54 4.93 41.28 -22.41
C PRO A 54 3.99 41.68 -21.28
N LEU A 55 4.51 41.61 -20.06
CA LEU A 55 3.82 42.13 -18.89
C LEU A 55 3.41 43.55 -19.27
N PRO A 56 2.13 43.94 -19.11
CA PRO A 56 1.74 45.32 -19.33
C PRO A 56 2.51 46.20 -18.33
N GLY A 57 3.66 46.75 -18.78
CA GLY A 57 4.63 47.57 -18.07
C GLY A 57 5.38 46.85 -16.93
N GLU A 58 6.62 47.17 -16.57
CA GLU A 58 7.13 48.52 -16.30
C GLU A 58 6.08 49.53 -15.79
N VAL A 59 4.93 49.07 -15.29
CA VAL A 59 4.08 49.87 -14.43
C VAL A 59 4.84 49.96 -13.12
N THR A 60 5.38 51.15 -12.93
CA THR A 60 6.01 51.65 -11.71
C THR A 60 5.27 51.12 -10.49
N VAL A 61 6.04 50.77 -9.46
CA VAL A 61 5.67 50.14 -8.19
C VAL A 61 4.51 50.86 -7.44
N ILE A 62 4.04 51.99 -7.93
CA ILE A 62 3.14 52.92 -7.24
C ILE A 62 1.65 52.56 -7.40
N ASP A 63 1.22 51.88 -8.49
CA ASP A 63 -0.21 51.56 -8.68
C ASP A 63 -0.64 50.14 -8.24
N ARG A 64 0.32 49.30 -7.82
CA ARG A 64 0.11 47.85 -7.61
C ARG A 64 -0.74 47.48 -6.39
N ARG A 65 -0.79 48.33 -5.36
CA ARG A 65 -1.55 48.05 -4.12
C ARG A 65 -3.05 48.33 -4.20
N LYS A 66 -3.53 49.07 -5.21
CA LYS A 66 -4.88 49.64 -5.18
C LYS A 66 -6.00 48.73 -5.72
N PHE A 67 -5.67 47.65 -6.42
CA PHE A 67 -6.68 46.96 -7.24
C PHE A 67 -6.96 45.49 -6.91
N GLY A 68 -6.24 44.82 -6.00
CA GLY A 68 -6.53 43.43 -5.61
C GLY A 68 -6.50 42.37 -6.73
N LEU A 69 -6.26 42.80 -7.98
CA LEU A 69 -6.22 42.03 -9.23
C LEU A 69 -4.90 41.26 -9.42
N GLU A 70 -3.89 41.50 -8.58
CA GLU A 70 -2.55 40.95 -8.72
C GLU A 70 -2.53 39.42 -8.52
N ARG A 71 -3.24 38.89 -7.50
CA ARG A 71 -3.20 37.44 -7.20
C ARG A 71 -3.88 36.56 -8.25
N SER A 72 -4.99 37.00 -8.84
CA SER A 72 -5.71 36.21 -9.85
C SER A 72 -5.01 36.20 -11.21
N PHE A 73 -4.37 37.31 -11.58
CA PHE A 73 -3.61 37.42 -12.81
C PHE A 73 -2.39 36.48 -12.82
N TRP A 74 -1.54 36.56 -11.78
CA TRP A 74 -0.34 35.71 -11.68
C TRP A 74 -0.66 34.22 -11.56
N LYS A 75 -1.79 33.86 -10.93
CA LYS A 75 -2.27 32.47 -10.87
C LYS A 75 -2.59 31.90 -12.26
N THR A 76 -3.21 32.72 -13.11
CA THR A 76 -3.60 32.30 -14.47
C THR A 76 -2.36 32.18 -15.36
N GLU A 77 -1.46 33.16 -15.29
CA GLU A 77 -0.21 33.16 -16.06
C GLU A 77 0.73 32.03 -15.65
N ALA A 78 0.91 31.82 -14.34
CA ALA A 78 1.67 30.69 -13.82
C ALA A 78 1.10 29.36 -14.33
N GLN A 79 -0.22 29.19 -14.26
CA GLN A 79 -0.86 27.96 -14.77
C GLN A 79 -0.61 27.75 -16.27
N HIS A 80 -0.64 28.80 -17.09
CA HIS A 80 -0.32 28.71 -18.51
C HIS A 80 1.14 28.30 -18.75
N ILE A 81 2.09 28.89 -18.02
CA ILE A 81 3.50 28.53 -18.11
C ILE A 81 3.71 27.07 -17.73
N LEU A 82 3.15 26.60 -16.62
CA LEU A 82 3.27 25.19 -16.20
C LEU A 82 2.67 24.24 -17.25
N THR A 83 1.54 24.62 -17.83
CA THR A 83 0.89 23.85 -18.90
C THR A 83 1.77 23.80 -20.15
N LEU A 84 2.39 24.93 -20.52
CA LEU A 84 3.29 25.03 -21.66
C LEU A 84 4.56 24.18 -21.47
N LEU A 85 5.20 24.27 -20.29
CA LEU A 85 6.41 23.49 -19.98
C LEU A 85 6.11 21.99 -20.00
N SER A 86 5.02 21.56 -19.35
CA SER A 86 4.55 20.18 -19.38
C SER A 86 4.23 19.70 -20.80
N LEU A 87 3.59 20.55 -21.62
CA LEU A 87 3.28 20.24 -23.02
C LEU A 87 4.55 20.14 -23.87
N LEU A 88 5.53 21.03 -23.68
CA LEU A 88 6.80 21.00 -24.41
C LEU A 88 7.54 19.68 -24.14
N PHE A 89 7.54 19.24 -22.89
CA PHE A 89 8.08 17.93 -22.52
C PHE A 89 7.33 16.77 -23.18
N ASP A 90 6.00 16.81 -23.22
CA ASP A 90 5.17 15.79 -23.88
C ASP A 90 5.44 15.71 -25.40
N ILE A 91 5.59 16.86 -26.06
CA ILE A 91 5.95 16.93 -27.49
C ILE A 91 7.36 16.37 -27.72
N ALA A 92 8.32 16.70 -26.84
CA ALA A 92 9.68 16.16 -26.93
C ALA A 92 9.70 14.64 -26.77
N LEU A 93 8.96 14.12 -25.78
CA LEU A 93 8.77 12.67 -25.59
C LEU A 93 8.16 11.99 -26.81
N GLY A 94 7.13 12.59 -27.41
CA GLY A 94 6.43 12.05 -28.57
C GLY A 94 7.22 12.11 -29.88
N SER A 95 8.11 13.10 -30.02
CA SER A 95 8.92 13.28 -31.23
C SER A 95 10.25 12.51 -31.19
N SER A 96 10.65 12.00 -30.03
CA SER A 96 11.88 11.21 -29.87
C SER A 96 11.69 9.75 -30.32
N PRO A 97 12.57 9.20 -31.18
CA PRO A 97 12.44 7.85 -31.70
C PRO A 97 12.81 6.80 -30.64
N ARG A 98 11.86 6.37 -29.78
CA ARG A 98 12.10 5.48 -28.63
C ARG A 98 11.54 4.06 -28.76
N ASN A 99 11.30 3.62 -30.00
CA ASN A 99 10.63 2.35 -30.31
C ASN A 99 11.48 1.11 -30.00
N THR A 100 12.81 1.23 -29.90
CA THR A 100 13.70 0.11 -29.55
C THR A 100 14.51 0.38 -28.29
N PRO A 101 14.91 -0.66 -27.53
CA PRO A 101 15.77 -0.48 -26.35
C PRO A 101 17.10 0.22 -26.66
N LYS A 102 17.66 0.00 -27.85
CA LYS A 102 18.89 0.68 -28.29
C LYS A 102 18.69 2.17 -28.42
N LEU A 103 17.57 2.59 -29.02
CA LEU A 103 17.27 4.01 -29.17
C LEU A 103 16.91 4.66 -27.83
N ARG A 104 16.19 3.97 -26.94
CA ARG A 104 15.97 4.49 -25.57
C ARG A 104 17.26 4.81 -24.84
N ARG A 105 18.28 3.95 -24.94
CA ARG A 105 19.59 4.23 -24.33
C ARG A 105 20.28 5.50 -24.87
N ILE A 106 19.98 5.89 -26.10
CA ILE A 106 20.54 7.09 -26.74
C ILE A 106 19.66 8.31 -26.45
N GLU A 107 18.34 8.15 -26.47
CA GLU A 107 17.38 9.24 -26.35
C GLU A 107 17.00 9.60 -24.91
N ASP A 108 16.96 8.62 -23.99
CA ASP A 108 16.51 8.85 -22.61
C ASP A 108 17.38 9.90 -21.88
N PRO A 109 18.72 9.93 -22.01
CA PRO A 109 19.56 10.91 -21.31
C PRO A 109 19.24 12.38 -21.63
N TRP A 110 19.04 12.73 -22.90
CA TRP A 110 18.73 14.13 -23.25
C TRP A 110 17.30 14.52 -22.86
N LEU A 111 16.36 13.56 -22.86
CA LEU A 111 15.00 13.79 -22.36
C LEU A 111 14.98 14.01 -20.85
N GLU A 112 15.82 13.31 -20.12
CA GLU A 112 16.02 13.52 -18.69
C GLU A 112 16.68 14.88 -18.40
N GLU A 113 17.66 15.29 -19.21
CA GLU A 113 18.22 16.64 -19.13
C GLU A 113 17.14 17.70 -19.41
N LEU A 114 16.35 17.54 -20.48
CA LEU A 114 15.24 18.42 -20.79
C LEU A 114 14.24 18.49 -19.62
N PHE A 115 13.90 17.35 -19.02
CA PHE A 115 13.03 17.31 -17.84
C PHE A 115 13.58 18.18 -16.71
N SER A 116 14.87 18.02 -16.39
CA SER A 116 15.55 18.74 -15.31
C SER A 116 15.60 20.25 -15.60
N GLN A 117 15.91 20.62 -16.84
CA GLN A 117 15.95 22.01 -17.28
C GLN A 117 14.57 22.68 -17.25
N LEU A 118 13.52 21.99 -17.68
CA LEU A 118 12.15 22.52 -17.62
C LEU A 118 11.66 22.66 -16.17
N ALA A 119 12.05 21.76 -15.28
CA ALA A 119 11.76 21.87 -13.85
C ALA A 119 12.48 23.09 -13.23
N GLU A 120 13.75 23.30 -13.55
CA GLU A 120 14.53 24.46 -13.08
C GLU A 120 13.99 25.78 -13.65
N CYS A 121 13.59 25.79 -14.92
CA CYS A 121 12.94 26.95 -15.55
C CYS A 121 11.71 27.43 -14.77
N ALA A 122 10.91 26.52 -14.20
CA ALA A 122 9.75 26.91 -13.42
C ALA A 122 10.13 27.80 -12.22
N ALA A 123 11.27 27.56 -11.60
CA ALA A 123 11.77 28.39 -10.50
C ALA A 123 12.16 29.81 -10.97
N THR A 124 12.63 29.96 -12.21
CA THR A 124 13.05 31.27 -12.76
C THR A 124 11.88 32.13 -13.25
N PHE A 125 10.74 31.52 -13.62
CA PHE A 125 9.55 32.23 -14.09
C PHE A 125 8.56 32.65 -12.97
N LEU A 126 8.72 32.13 -11.75
CA LEU A 126 7.85 32.43 -10.60
C LEU A 126 8.41 33.44 -9.54
N PRO A 127 9.39 34.33 -9.81
CA PRO A 127 10.11 35.07 -8.77
C PRO A 127 9.29 36.15 -8.04
N SER A 128 8.08 36.49 -8.52
CA SER A 128 7.19 37.48 -7.92
C SER A 128 6.07 36.89 -7.06
N ILE A 129 6.02 35.55 -6.92
CA ILE A 129 5.01 34.83 -6.16
C ILE A 129 5.59 34.47 -4.78
N ASN A 130 4.75 34.36 -3.74
CA ASN A 130 5.23 33.91 -2.43
C ASN A 130 5.86 32.51 -2.54
N ALA A 131 6.87 32.21 -1.70
CA ALA A 131 7.64 30.97 -1.79
C ALA A 131 6.77 29.70 -1.71
N PHE A 132 5.65 29.77 -0.97
CA PHE A 132 4.71 28.67 -0.81
C PHE A 132 3.96 28.34 -2.11
N GLU A 133 3.42 29.36 -2.79
CA GLU A 133 2.73 29.19 -4.07
C GLU A 133 3.71 28.79 -5.17
N ALA A 134 4.93 29.35 -5.19
CA ALA A 134 5.97 28.93 -6.11
C ALA A 134 6.30 27.43 -5.95
N GLN A 135 6.43 26.95 -4.71
CA GLN A 135 6.61 25.53 -4.42
C GLN A 135 5.42 24.68 -4.90
N ARG A 136 4.18 25.13 -4.68
CA ARG A 136 2.98 24.41 -5.15
C ARG A 136 2.93 24.28 -6.68
N TYR A 137 3.28 25.33 -7.40
CA TYR A 137 3.37 25.31 -8.86
C TYR A 137 4.48 24.38 -9.34
N HIS A 138 5.66 24.45 -8.70
CA HIS A 138 6.77 23.54 -9.00
C HIS A 138 6.37 22.07 -8.81
N VAL A 139 5.74 21.73 -7.67
CA VAL A 139 5.19 20.39 -7.39
C VAL A 139 4.21 19.96 -8.49
N THR A 140 3.32 20.86 -8.91
CA THR A 140 2.32 20.58 -9.95
C THR A 140 2.98 20.29 -11.31
N LEU A 141 3.97 21.09 -11.72
CA LEU A 141 4.70 20.87 -12.96
C LEU A 141 5.47 19.55 -12.95
N VAL A 142 6.27 19.31 -11.91
CA VAL A 142 7.08 18.08 -11.77
C VAL A 142 6.16 16.87 -11.79
N LYS A 143 5.03 16.92 -11.08
CA LYS A 143 4.00 15.86 -11.14
C LYS A 143 3.51 15.64 -12.57
N CYS A 144 3.07 16.69 -13.27
CA CYS A 144 2.57 16.54 -14.63
C CYS A 144 3.62 15.97 -15.58
N MET A 145 4.88 16.45 -15.51
CA MET A 145 5.95 15.91 -16.35
C MET A 145 6.29 14.47 -15.98
N MET A 146 6.27 14.10 -14.70
CA MET A 146 6.44 12.71 -14.24
C MET A 146 5.35 11.79 -14.79
N GLU A 147 4.08 12.22 -14.79
CA GLU A 147 2.98 11.47 -15.41
C GLU A 147 3.24 11.22 -16.90
N LYS A 148 3.76 12.22 -17.63
CA LYS A 148 4.16 12.06 -19.03
C LYS A 148 5.36 11.12 -19.19
N ALA A 149 6.37 11.22 -18.32
CA ALA A 149 7.54 10.36 -18.33
C ALA A 149 7.15 8.89 -18.11
N VAL A 150 6.33 8.61 -17.09
CA VAL A 150 5.81 7.26 -16.80
C VAL A 150 4.98 6.74 -17.98
N LYS A 151 4.03 7.53 -18.50
CA LYS A 151 3.22 7.14 -19.67
C LYS A 151 4.09 6.88 -20.91
N GLY A 152 5.11 7.70 -21.11
CA GLY A 152 6.09 7.58 -22.17
C GLY A 152 7.13 6.47 -21.94
N LYS A 153 7.10 5.77 -20.79
CA LYS A 153 8.12 4.79 -20.40
C LYS A 153 9.54 5.36 -20.45
N LEU A 154 9.71 6.63 -20.07
CA LEU A 154 11.02 7.25 -19.83
C LEU A 154 11.48 6.83 -18.43
N HIS A 155 12.65 6.22 -18.33
CA HIS A 155 13.28 5.91 -17.05
C HIS A 155 14.19 7.06 -16.67
N LEU A 156 13.89 7.72 -15.55
CA LEU A 156 14.73 8.77 -15.01
C LEU A 156 15.86 8.12 -14.23
N SER A 157 17.06 8.69 -14.29
CA SER A 157 18.17 8.20 -13.48
C SER A 157 17.88 8.35 -11.98
N LEU A 158 18.61 7.56 -11.20
CA LEU A 158 18.54 7.59 -9.74
C LEU A 158 18.79 9.02 -9.19
N PRO A 159 19.86 9.76 -9.59
CA PRO A 159 20.08 11.14 -9.13
C PRO A 159 18.90 12.09 -9.37
N THR A 160 18.24 11.99 -10.53
CA THR A 160 17.09 12.85 -10.85
C THR A 160 15.89 12.51 -9.99
N THR A 161 15.62 11.22 -9.81
CA THR A 161 14.53 10.76 -8.93
C THR A 161 14.80 11.12 -7.46
N GLU A 162 16.04 11.00 -7.00
CA GLU A 162 16.49 11.45 -5.68
C GLU A 162 16.28 12.96 -5.48
N THR A 163 16.60 13.77 -6.49
CA THR A 163 16.38 15.23 -6.48
C THR A 163 14.90 15.57 -6.39
N ILE A 164 14.05 14.89 -7.16
CA ILE A 164 12.59 15.05 -7.10
C ILE A 164 12.07 14.68 -5.71
N LEU A 165 12.54 13.58 -5.13
CA LEU A 165 12.15 13.17 -3.78
C LEU A 165 12.59 14.20 -2.72
N ASP A 166 13.83 14.68 -2.79
CA ASP A 166 14.34 15.65 -1.82
C ASP A 166 13.62 17.02 -1.91
N GLN A 167 13.25 17.47 -3.11
CA GLN A 167 12.67 18.80 -3.33
C GLN A 167 11.13 18.86 -3.33
N VAL A 168 10.46 17.78 -3.75
CA VAL A 168 9.02 17.82 -4.10
C VAL A 168 8.16 16.89 -3.23
N SER A 169 8.70 15.75 -2.77
CA SER A 169 7.89 14.72 -2.13
C SER A 169 7.29 15.11 -0.77
N GLY A 170 7.93 16.04 -0.05
CA GLY A 170 7.57 16.38 1.32
C GLY A 170 7.97 15.32 2.37
N LEU A 171 8.77 14.31 2.01
CA LEU A 171 9.20 13.26 2.94
C LEU A 171 10.06 13.78 4.10
N PHE A 172 10.98 14.71 3.80
CA PHE A 172 11.94 15.24 4.77
C PHE A 172 11.52 16.55 5.45
N THR A 173 10.44 17.18 4.99
CA THR A 173 9.94 18.42 5.57
C THR A 173 9.34 18.16 6.94
N ARG A 174 9.98 18.71 7.98
CA ARG A 174 9.46 18.73 9.35
C ARG A 174 8.64 20.01 9.55
N GLY A 175 7.33 19.88 9.72
CA GLY A 175 6.48 20.96 10.25
C GLY A 175 6.21 22.13 9.31
N THR A 176 6.30 21.96 7.98
CA THR A 176 5.85 22.98 7.01
C THR A 176 4.51 22.59 6.41
N ASP A 177 3.62 23.58 6.19
CA ASP A 177 2.25 23.48 5.64
C ASP A 177 2.09 22.73 4.29
N ALA A 178 3.18 22.28 3.68
CA ALA A 178 3.16 21.44 2.49
C ALA A 178 3.16 19.96 2.91
N GLY A 179 1.96 19.37 3.03
CA GLY A 179 1.78 17.95 3.33
C GLY A 179 2.49 17.01 2.34
N VAL A 180 2.59 15.73 2.71
CA VAL A 180 3.27 14.69 1.91
C VAL A 180 2.60 14.56 0.53
N GLN A 181 3.39 14.62 -0.54
CA GLN A 181 2.90 14.54 -1.91
C GLN A 181 2.85 13.08 -2.38
N TRP A 182 1.86 12.31 -1.91
CA TRP A 182 1.71 10.88 -2.23
C TRP A 182 1.66 10.59 -3.73
N SER A 183 1.04 11.47 -4.52
CA SER A 183 0.99 11.32 -5.98
C SER A 183 2.37 11.37 -6.63
N VAL A 184 3.27 12.25 -6.17
CA VAL A 184 4.65 12.33 -6.67
C VAL A 184 5.44 11.08 -6.25
N ILE A 185 5.30 10.64 -5.00
CA ILE A 185 5.95 9.41 -4.50
C ILE A 185 5.52 8.20 -5.33
N SER A 186 4.22 8.05 -5.61
CA SER A 186 3.73 6.95 -6.45
C SER A 186 4.29 6.99 -7.87
N LEU A 187 4.49 8.18 -8.45
CA LEU A 187 5.11 8.32 -9.77
C LEU A 187 6.59 7.96 -9.73
N CYS A 188 7.32 8.30 -8.66
CA CYS A 188 8.71 7.87 -8.48
C CYS A 188 8.81 6.34 -8.39
N ILE A 189 7.92 5.68 -7.63
CA ILE A 189 7.88 4.21 -7.53
C ILE A 189 7.56 3.57 -8.88
N GLN A 190 6.60 4.13 -9.62
CA GLN A 190 6.25 3.65 -10.97
C GLN A 190 7.37 3.86 -11.99
N ASN A 191 8.18 4.92 -11.82
CA ASN A 191 9.30 5.20 -12.70
C ASN A 191 10.48 4.26 -12.42
N ASP A 192 10.96 4.25 -11.17
CA ASP A 192 12.00 3.36 -10.68
C ASP A 192 11.91 3.19 -9.15
N ALA A 193 11.33 2.07 -8.72
CA ALA A 193 11.23 1.72 -7.30
C ALA A 193 12.60 1.46 -6.64
N ASN A 194 13.68 1.26 -7.41
CA ASN A 194 15.02 1.02 -6.86
C ASN A 194 15.52 2.19 -6.03
N VAL A 195 15.01 3.41 -6.25
CA VAL A 195 15.33 4.58 -5.41
C VAL A 195 14.98 4.37 -3.93
N PHE A 196 14.04 3.49 -3.61
CA PHE A 196 13.68 3.14 -2.23
C PHE A 196 14.36 1.85 -1.75
N ILE A 197 14.74 0.95 -2.66
CA ILE A 197 15.27 -0.37 -2.30
C ILE A 197 16.79 -0.34 -2.16
N VAL A 198 17.48 0.26 -3.14
CA VAL A 198 18.94 0.33 -3.18
C VAL A 198 19.38 1.43 -2.22
N PRO A 199 20.31 1.18 -1.28
CA PRO A 199 20.82 2.22 -0.41
C PRO A 199 21.36 3.40 -1.25
N ALA A 200 20.92 4.63 -0.94
CA ALA A 200 21.37 5.84 -1.64
C ALA A 200 22.91 5.88 -1.69
N SER A 201 23.41 6.18 -2.88
CA SER A 201 24.75 5.87 -3.40
C SER A 201 25.90 5.79 -2.38
N SER A 202 26.51 4.60 -2.29
CA SER A 202 27.90 4.38 -1.85
C SER A 202 28.91 4.87 -2.91
N ALA A 203 28.69 6.06 -3.49
CA ALA A 203 29.50 6.58 -4.60
C ALA A 203 30.99 6.80 -4.25
N ASN A 204 31.37 6.78 -2.96
CA ASN A 204 32.72 7.13 -2.49
C ASN A 204 33.34 6.15 -1.49
N SER A 205 32.90 4.89 -1.40
CA SER A 205 33.59 3.92 -0.55
C SER A 205 33.68 2.54 -1.21
N ASP A 206 34.90 2.08 -1.43
CA ASP A 206 35.32 0.76 -1.96
C ASP A 206 34.82 -0.46 -1.16
N HIS A 207 33.85 -0.26 -0.26
CA HIS A 207 33.24 -1.30 0.56
C HIS A 207 31.73 -1.21 0.44
N ILE A 208 31.17 -2.03 -0.46
CA ILE A 208 29.73 -2.25 -0.60
C ILE A 208 29.25 -2.97 0.67
N HIS A 209 28.84 -2.22 1.69
CA HIS A 209 28.10 -2.76 2.82
C HIS A 209 26.61 -2.83 2.46
N LEU A 210 26.25 -3.81 1.63
CA LEU A 210 24.88 -4.14 1.18
C LEU A 210 23.85 -4.36 2.32
N HIS A 211 24.25 -4.32 3.58
CA HIS A 211 23.43 -4.83 4.70
C HIS A 211 23.30 -3.90 5.92
N ARG A 212 23.77 -2.65 5.92
CA ARG A 212 23.79 -1.88 7.19
C ARG A 212 23.22 -0.47 7.23
N THR A 213 23.10 0.23 6.11
CA THR A 213 22.48 1.57 6.12
C THR A 213 21.10 1.49 5.46
N PRO A 214 20.01 1.68 6.22
CA PRO A 214 18.68 1.70 5.64
C PRO A 214 18.59 2.89 4.67
N ASN A 215 17.94 2.67 3.52
CA ASN A 215 17.73 3.73 2.55
C ASN A 215 16.97 4.90 3.21
N LYS A 216 17.48 6.13 3.08
CA LYS A 216 16.91 7.33 3.74
C LYS A 216 15.48 7.61 3.28
N TYR A 217 15.19 7.41 1.99
CA TYR A 217 13.88 7.63 1.38
C TYR A 217 12.88 6.59 1.87
N LEU A 218 13.28 5.31 1.90
CA LEU A 218 12.42 4.24 2.42
C LEU A 218 12.10 4.45 3.90
N SER A 219 13.10 4.74 4.72
CA SER A 219 12.91 4.93 6.16
C SER A 219 11.95 6.09 6.44
N SER A 220 12.12 7.19 5.70
CA SER A 220 11.25 8.37 5.81
C SER A 220 9.84 8.10 5.29
N LEU A 221 9.70 7.37 4.19
CA LEU A 221 8.41 6.97 3.62
C LEU A 221 7.62 6.10 4.59
N LEU A 222 8.23 5.02 5.07
CA LEU A 222 7.59 4.09 6.01
C LEU A 222 7.20 4.80 7.31
N PHE A 223 8.06 5.68 7.83
CA PHE A 223 7.76 6.49 9.00
C PHE A 223 6.53 7.39 8.77
N LYS A 224 6.43 8.07 7.63
CA LYS A 224 5.28 8.93 7.31
C LYS A 224 3.96 8.18 7.19
N ILE A 225 4.01 6.96 6.65
CA ILE A 225 2.83 6.09 6.54
C ILE A 225 2.39 5.62 7.93
N THR A 226 3.34 5.23 8.79
CA THR A 226 3.06 4.83 10.19
C THR A 226 2.65 6.00 11.08
N GLU A 227 3.11 7.22 10.78
CA GLU A 227 2.63 8.44 11.45
C GLU A 227 1.15 8.74 11.15
N GLY A 228 0.53 8.07 10.17
CA GLY A 228 -0.89 8.23 9.90
C GLY A 228 -1.25 9.66 9.51
N GLN A 229 -0.32 10.40 8.87
CA GLN A 229 -0.59 11.73 8.32
C GLN A 229 -1.46 11.65 7.06
N MET A 230 -2.58 10.92 7.14
CA MET A 230 -3.55 10.77 6.07
C MET A 230 -4.74 11.64 6.41
N GLU A 231 -4.79 12.81 5.78
CA GLU A 231 -5.82 13.81 6.02
C GLU A 231 -7.17 13.39 5.41
N SER A 232 -7.17 12.45 4.45
CA SER A 232 -8.36 11.99 3.74
C SER A 232 -8.38 10.48 3.49
N SER A 233 -9.58 9.91 3.35
CA SER A 233 -9.76 8.51 2.91
C SER A 233 -9.19 8.27 1.50
N SER A 234 -9.20 9.30 0.65
CA SER A 234 -8.59 9.25 -0.68
C SER A 234 -7.07 9.04 -0.61
N ASP A 235 -6.39 9.63 0.38
CA ASP A 235 -4.95 9.44 0.56
C ASP A 235 -4.64 8.02 1.04
N TYR A 236 -5.49 7.45 1.91
CA TYR A 236 -5.38 6.06 2.35
C TYR A 236 -5.39 5.09 1.17
N ASP A 237 -6.42 5.18 0.31
CA ASP A 237 -6.56 4.33 -0.86
C ASP A 237 -5.41 4.51 -1.86
N HIS A 238 -4.97 5.76 -2.05
CA HIS A 238 -3.86 6.07 -2.93
C HIS A 238 -2.54 5.49 -2.43
N VAL A 239 -2.22 5.66 -1.14
CA VAL A 239 -1.00 5.11 -0.54
C VAL A 239 -1.01 3.59 -0.54
N ARG A 240 -2.14 2.96 -0.21
CA ARG A 240 -2.29 1.51 -0.28
C ARG A 240 -2.01 0.99 -1.69
N SER A 241 -2.74 1.52 -2.68
CA SER A 241 -2.80 0.96 -4.04
C SER A 241 -1.62 1.37 -4.93
N HIS A 242 -1.09 2.58 -4.75
CA HIS A 242 -0.09 3.17 -5.64
C HIS A 242 1.28 3.40 -4.99
N VAL A 243 1.42 3.17 -3.68
CA VAL A 243 2.71 3.29 -2.97
C VAL A 243 3.11 1.96 -2.35
N ILE A 244 2.37 1.45 -1.37
CA ILE A 244 2.78 0.27 -0.58
C ILE A 244 2.75 -1.02 -1.40
N ILE A 245 1.66 -1.31 -2.13
CA ILE A 245 1.57 -2.53 -2.94
C ILE A 245 2.61 -2.53 -4.07
N PRO A 246 2.77 -1.45 -4.87
CA PRO A 246 3.85 -1.38 -5.87
C PRO A 246 5.24 -1.51 -5.26
N LEU A 247 5.48 -0.93 -4.08
CA LEU A 247 6.75 -1.08 -3.37
C LEU A 247 6.98 -2.54 -2.96
N CYS A 248 5.96 -3.24 -2.44
CA CYS A 248 6.03 -4.66 -2.12
C CYS A 248 6.44 -5.51 -3.33
N ASN A 249 5.77 -5.29 -4.48
CA ASN A 249 6.10 -5.94 -5.74
C ASN A 249 7.55 -5.64 -6.17
N ALA A 250 7.99 -4.39 -6.07
CA ALA A 250 9.36 -4.01 -6.40
C ALA A 250 10.41 -4.71 -5.52
N PHE A 251 10.13 -4.89 -4.22
CA PHE A 251 10.99 -5.69 -3.34
C PHE A 251 11.05 -7.16 -3.78
N ALA A 252 9.93 -7.74 -4.23
CA ALA A 252 9.91 -9.09 -4.76
C ALA A 252 10.70 -9.20 -6.07
N ASP A 253 10.54 -8.25 -6.99
CA ASP A 253 11.29 -8.18 -8.25
C ASP A 253 12.80 -8.05 -8.00
N ALA A 254 13.19 -7.28 -6.99
CA ALA A 254 14.57 -7.16 -6.52
C ALA A 254 15.07 -8.38 -5.72
N ARG A 255 14.30 -9.48 -5.64
CA ARG A 255 14.57 -10.69 -4.85
C ARG A 255 14.86 -10.41 -3.38
N ASN A 256 14.24 -9.37 -2.84
CA ASN A 256 14.40 -8.90 -1.47
C ASN A 256 13.05 -8.80 -0.74
N LEU A 257 12.10 -9.70 -1.05
CA LEU A 257 10.82 -9.73 -0.34
C LEU A 257 11.00 -9.90 1.18
N THR A 258 12.04 -10.59 1.62
CA THR A 258 12.40 -10.70 3.06
C THR A 258 12.64 -9.33 3.68
N GLY A 259 13.32 -8.42 2.96
CA GLY A 259 13.55 -7.06 3.42
C GLY A 259 12.25 -6.29 3.58
N PHE A 260 11.30 -6.46 2.67
CA PHE A 260 9.97 -5.87 2.81
C PHE A 260 9.24 -6.41 4.04
N ILE A 261 9.19 -7.73 4.24
CA ILE A 261 8.53 -8.36 5.39
C ILE A 261 9.14 -7.87 6.72
N GLN A 262 10.46 -7.74 6.79
CA GLN A 262 11.14 -7.20 7.97
C GLN A 262 10.76 -5.74 8.24
N ASN A 263 10.74 -4.90 7.21
CA ASN A 263 10.32 -3.51 7.34
C ASN A 263 8.84 -3.41 7.75
N TRP A 264 7.96 -4.19 7.13
CA TRP A 264 6.54 -4.25 7.45
C TRP A 264 6.30 -4.64 8.91
N LYS A 265 6.98 -5.70 9.36
CA LYS A 265 6.95 -6.14 10.75
C LYS A 265 7.41 -5.05 11.73
N GLU A 266 8.45 -4.30 11.38
CA GLU A 266 8.92 -3.19 12.21
C GLU A 266 7.92 -2.02 12.23
N GLN A 267 7.28 -1.70 11.10
CA GLN A 267 6.23 -0.68 11.08
C GLN A 267 5.03 -1.05 11.95
N LEU A 268 4.60 -2.33 11.93
CA LEU A 268 3.55 -2.84 12.83
C LEU A 268 3.93 -2.68 14.32
N ARG A 269 5.20 -2.94 14.68
CA ARG A 269 5.70 -2.72 16.04
C ARG A 269 5.69 -1.26 16.45
N VAL A 270 6.15 -0.37 15.57
CA VAL A 270 6.18 1.08 15.81
C VAL A 270 4.76 1.63 15.97
N LEU A 271 3.85 1.24 15.07
CA LEU A 271 2.44 1.57 15.14
C LEU A 271 1.85 1.18 16.50
N ARG A 272 2.10 -0.06 16.95
CA ARG A 272 1.52 -0.52 18.20
C ARG A 272 2.06 0.21 19.43
N LYS A 273 3.38 0.44 19.49
CA LYS A 273 4.00 1.23 20.58
C LYS A 273 3.41 2.63 20.66
N ARG A 274 3.10 3.24 19.50
CA ARG A 274 2.47 4.55 19.43
C ARG A 274 1.04 4.53 19.98
N LEU A 275 0.21 3.60 19.52
CA LEU A 275 -1.17 3.45 20.02
C LEU A 275 -1.19 3.23 21.55
N GLU A 276 -0.26 2.44 22.07
CA GLU A 276 -0.12 2.23 23.52
C GLU A 276 0.32 3.50 24.27
N ALA A 277 1.14 4.35 23.65
CA ALA A 277 1.60 5.60 24.23
C ALA A 277 0.52 6.69 24.21
N GLN A 278 -0.35 6.71 23.21
CA GLN A 278 -1.35 7.78 23.04
C GLN A 278 -2.50 7.70 24.05
N ARG A 279 -2.74 6.56 24.72
CA ARG A 279 -3.77 6.35 25.77
C ARG A 279 -5.21 6.75 25.42
N ASP A 280 -5.45 7.36 24.27
CA ASP A 280 -6.77 7.56 23.72
C ASP A 280 -7.25 6.24 23.13
N ASP A 281 -8.33 5.74 23.71
CA ASP A 281 -9.11 4.58 23.27
C ASP A 281 -9.97 4.92 22.05
N THR A 282 -9.61 5.97 21.31
CA THR A 282 -10.22 6.26 20.02
C THR A 282 -9.75 5.18 19.08
N ASP A 283 -10.73 4.39 18.65
CA ASP A 283 -10.65 3.34 17.65
C ASP A 283 -10.20 3.97 16.32
N ASP A 284 -8.91 4.30 16.24
CA ASP A 284 -8.24 4.75 15.03
C ASP A 284 -8.34 3.56 14.07
N GLY A 285 -9.11 3.75 13.00
CA GLY A 285 -9.49 2.70 12.06
C GLY A 285 -8.32 1.86 11.51
N PRO A 286 -8.63 0.79 10.75
CA PRO A 286 -7.64 -0.20 10.35
C PRO A 286 -6.42 0.43 9.67
N SER A 287 -5.25 0.23 10.27
CA SER A 287 -4.00 0.73 9.72
C SER A 287 -3.72 0.10 8.36
N ILE A 288 -3.10 0.85 7.44
CA ILE A 288 -2.64 0.30 6.13
C ILE A 288 -1.77 -0.94 6.32
N TRP A 289 -1.02 -1.01 7.42
CA TRP A 289 -0.16 -2.15 7.72
C TRP A 289 -0.93 -3.42 8.07
N GLU A 290 -2.20 -3.31 8.45
CA GLU A 290 -3.07 -4.43 8.77
C GLU A 290 -4.10 -4.71 7.68
N ASP A 291 -4.12 -3.91 6.61
CA ASP A 291 -5.07 -3.97 5.51
C ASP A 291 -4.98 -5.30 4.74
N ASP A 292 -6.15 -5.86 4.44
CA ASP A 292 -6.28 -7.16 3.79
C ASP A 292 -5.73 -7.17 2.35
N GLN A 293 -5.74 -6.06 1.63
CA GLN A 293 -5.15 -5.97 0.28
C GLN A 293 -3.63 -6.06 0.33
N LEU A 294 -2.99 -5.47 1.36
CA LEU A 294 -1.55 -5.63 1.57
C LEU A 294 -1.23 -7.08 1.92
N LEU A 295 -1.99 -7.67 2.82
CA LEU A 295 -1.83 -9.08 3.18
C LEU A 295 -1.98 -9.98 1.95
N GLN A 296 -2.99 -9.73 1.12
CA GLN A 296 -3.22 -10.45 -0.13
C GLN A 296 -2.06 -10.26 -1.11
N ALA A 297 -1.58 -9.03 -1.31
CA ALA A 297 -0.45 -8.75 -2.19
C ALA A 297 0.81 -9.50 -1.74
N VAL A 298 1.14 -9.47 -0.45
CA VAL A 298 2.27 -10.24 0.09
C VAL A 298 2.05 -11.73 -0.11
N SER A 299 0.86 -12.26 0.20
CA SER A 299 0.54 -13.68 0.10
C SER A 299 0.78 -14.23 -1.32
N GLN A 300 0.41 -13.46 -2.35
CA GLN A 300 0.61 -13.83 -3.76
C GLN A 300 2.09 -13.91 -4.16
N LEU A 301 2.97 -13.24 -3.42
CA LEU A 301 4.41 -13.19 -3.68
C LEU A 301 5.20 -14.23 -2.87
N VAL A 302 4.61 -14.83 -1.83
CA VAL A 302 5.32 -15.76 -0.91
C VAL A 302 5.90 -16.97 -1.66
N GLU A 303 5.08 -17.74 -2.37
CA GLU A 303 5.56 -18.95 -3.06
C GLU A 303 6.46 -18.65 -4.26
N PRO A 304 6.20 -17.61 -5.09
CA PRO A 304 7.13 -17.22 -6.14
C PRO A 304 8.50 -16.75 -5.64
N ALA A 305 8.54 -16.06 -4.50
CA ALA A 305 9.76 -15.44 -3.99
C ALA A 305 10.59 -16.34 -3.05
N PHE A 306 9.98 -17.35 -2.41
CA PHE A 306 10.62 -18.15 -1.38
C PHE A 306 10.54 -19.65 -1.62
N THR A 307 11.59 -20.34 -1.19
CA THR A 307 11.57 -21.80 -1.00
C THR A 307 10.84 -22.19 0.29
N ALA A 308 10.31 -23.41 0.37
CA ALA A 308 9.67 -23.91 1.59
C ALA A 308 10.56 -23.76 2.86
N SER A 309 11.88 -23.95 2.74
CA SER A 309 12.79 -23.76 3.87
C SER A 309 12.92 -22.29 4.30
N GLN A 310 12.89 -21.35 3.36
CA GLN A 310 12.87 -19.91 3.69
C GLN A 310 11.55 -19.51 4.34
N ILE A 311 10.42 -20.02 3.84
CA ILE A 311 9.11 -19.81 4.47
C ILE A 311 9.13 -20.33 5.90
N ASP A 312 9.66 -21.53 6.13
CA ASP A 312 9.77 -22.11 7.46
C ASP A 312 10.64 -21.28 8.44
N GLN A 313 11.75 -20.71 7.94
CA GLN A 313 12.60 -19.82 8.72
C GLN A 313 11.88 -18.52 9.11
N ILE A 314 11.18 -17.89 8.16
CA ILE A 314 10.40 -16.66 8.41
C ILE A 314 9.26 -16.96 9.39
N LEU A 315 8.58 -18.10 9.20
CA LEU A 315 7.50 -18.56 10.06
C LEU A 315 8.00 -18.81 11.49
N SER A 316 9.13 -19.50 11.65
CA SER A 316 9.76 -19.76 12.94
C SER A 316 10.15 -18.47 13.67
N ALA A 317 10.68 -17.49 12.93
CA ALA A 317 10.97 -16.17 13.47
C ALA A 317 9.69 -15.45 13.95
N ALA A 318 8.63 -15.48 13.15
CA ALA A 318 7.34 -14.87 13.51
C ALA A 318 6.68 -15.56 14.72
N VAL A 319 6.77 -16.89 14.81
CA VAL A 319 6.31 -17.69 15.96
C VAL A 319 7.07 -17.31 17.24
N SER A 320 8.38 -17.07 17.13
CA SER A 320 9.18 -16.59 18.26
C SER A 320 8.70 -15.24 18.80
N ASP A 321 8.17 -14.34 17.95
CA ASP A 321 7.63 -13.05 18.41
C ASP A 321 6.27 -13.19 19.10
N VAL A 322 5.50 -14.23 18.76
CA VAL A 322 4.17 -14.51 19.32
C VAL A 322 4.26 -15.24 20.66
N THR A 323 5.30 -16.06 20.85
CA THR A 323 5.51 -16.88 22.06
C THR A 323 5.44 -16.10 23.38
N PRO A 324 5.97 -14.86 23.51
CA PRO A 324 5.86 -14.04 24.71
C PRO A 324 4.43 -13.81 25.22
N LEU A 325 3.43 -13.83 24.34
CA LEU A 325 2.01 -13.71 24.73
C LEU A 325 1.55 -14.86 25.64
N ILE A 326 2.09 -16.06 25.45
CA ILE A 326 1.74 -17.22 26.30
C ILE A 326 2.23 -17.01 27.72
N SER A 327 3.44 -16.47 27.86
CA SER A 327 4.09 -16.25 29.15
C SER A 327 3.59 -15.01 29.89
N ASN A 328 2.60 -14.27 29.35
CA ASN A 328 2.11 -13.00 29.89
C ASN A 328 3.25 -12.00 30.19
N VAL A 329 4.33 -12.02 29.42
CA VAL A 329 5.46 -11.11 29.62
C VAL A 329 5.06 -9.73 29.06
N PRO A 330 5.05 -8.68 29.89
CA PRO A 330 4.43 -7.39 29.54
C PRO A 330 5.17 -6.57 28.48
N ASN A 331 6.32 -7.01 27.96
CA ASN A 331 7.28 -6.09 27.33
C ASN A 331 7.23 -5.98 25.79
N ASP A 332 6.52 -6.83 25.04
CA ASP A 332 6.49 -6.70 23.57
C ASP A 332 5.18 -7.14 22.89
N LYS A 333 4.05 -6.54 23.30
CA LYS A 333 2.75 -6.78 22.63
C LYS A 333 2.77 -6.41 21.14
N GLY A 334 3.52 -5.37 20.77
CA GLY A 334 3.71 -4.94 19.38
C GLY A 334 4.42 -5.99 18.52
N GLY A 335 5.48 -6.62 19.04
CA GLY A 335 6.16 -7.70 18.33
C GLY A 335 5.26 -8.90 18.10
N SER A 336 4.44 -9.26 19.09
CA SER A 336 3.52 -10.39 18.97
C SER A 336 2.41 -10.17 17.94
N LEU A 337 1.84 -8.96 17.89
CA LEU A 337 0.89 -8.61 16.84
C LEU A 337 1.53 -8.70 15.47
N ALA A 338 2.69 -8.07 15.29
CA ALA A 338 3.40 -8.09 14.03
C ALA A 338 3.66 -9.55 13.59
N GLY A 339 4.07 -10.41 14.53
CA GLY A 339 4.20 -11.85 14.30
C GLY A 339 2.91 -12.51 13.79
N LEU A 340 1.76 -12.22 14.39
CA LEU A 340 0.46 -12.76 13.92
C LEU A 340 0.11 -12.29 12.51
N VAL A 341 0.32 -11.01 12.18
CA VAL A 341 0.06 -10.47 10.83
C VAL A 341 0.94 -11.18 9.79
N ILE A 342 2.24 -11.35 10.09
CA ILE A 342 3.16 -12.04 9.19
C ILE A 342 2.76 -13.52 9.03
N ILE A 343 2.46 -14.23 10.12
CA ILE A 343 2.00 -15.63 10.08
C ILE A 343 0.77 -15.78 9.16
N ASP A 344 -0.18 -14.88 9.29
CA ASP A 344 -1.41 -14.86 8.49
C ASP A 344 -1.11 -14.68 6.99
N SER A 345 -0.27 -13.71 6.65
CA SER A 345 0.15 -13.47 5.26
C SER A 345 0.89 -14.67 4.64
N LEU A 346 1.71 -15.37 5.43
CA LEU A 346 2.46 -16.54 4.97
C LEU A 346 1.53 -17.72 4.70
N PHE A 347 0.64 -18.06 5.64
CA PHE A 347 -0.30 -19.18 5.45
C PHE A 347 -1.32 -18.91 4.35
N ALA A 348 -1.74 -17.66 4.16
CA ALA A 348 -2.60 -17.30 3.03
C ALA A 348 -1.90 -17.44 1.67
N GLY A 349 -0.56 -17.36 1.63
CA GLY A 349 0.22 -17.43 0.40
C GLY A 349 0.58 -18.85 -0.04
N ILE A 350 0.50 -19.83 0.85
CA ILE A 350 0.86 -21.22 0.57
C ILE A 350 -0.33 -21.93 -0.08
N ASN A 351 -0.18 -22.31 -1.34
CA ASN A 351 -1.22 -22.95 -2.15
C ASN A 351 -0.72 -24.23 -2.85
N GLN A 352 0.59 -24.44 -2.98
CA GLN A 352 1.16 -25.61 -3.64
C GLN A 352 1.26 -26.82 -2.69
N ASP A 353 0.74 -27.97 -3.12
CA ASP A 353 0.75 -29.23 -2.36
C ASP A 353 2.15 -29.64 -1.88
N GLU A 354 3.18 -29.42 -2.69
CA GLU A 354 4.56 -29.75 -2.32
C GLU A 354 5.07 -28.89 -1.16
N THR A 355 4.80 -27.59 -1.20
CA THR A 355 5.15 -26.64 -0.13
C THR A 355 4.34 -26.94 1.13
N MET A 356 3.06 -27.24 0.98
CA MET A 356 2.20 -27.66 2.08
C MET A 356 2.73 -28.90 2.79
N ALA A 357 3.06 -29.95 2.04
CA ALA A 357 3.60 -31.19 2.60
C ALA A 357 4.87 -30.92 3.44
N LYS A 358 5.79 -30.10 2.92
CA LYS A 358 7.05 -29.73 3.60
C LYS A 358 6.83 -28.91 4.87
N LEU A 359 5.81 -28.05 4.91
CA LEU A 359 5.52 -27.16 6.04
C LEU A 359 4.52 -27.73 7.06
N THR A 360 4.13 -28.99 6.91
CA THR A 360 3.11 -29.63 7.76
C THR A 360 3.44 -29.55 9.24
N GLU A 361 4.66 -29.92 9.65
CA GLU A 361 5.03 -29.91 11.06
C GLU A 361 4.94 -28.50 11.67
N SER A 362 5.41 -27.50 10.93
CA SER A 362 5.34 -26.08 11.32
C SER A 362 3.89 -25.60 11.41
N ALA A 363 3.04 -25.96 10.45
CA ALA A 363 1.61 -25.66 10.51
C ALA A 363 0.92 -26.29 11.74
N GLN A 364 1.24 -27.55 12.07
CA GLN A 364 0.70 -28.23 13.25
C GLN A 364 1.19 -27.61 14.58
N SER A 365 2.42 -27.12 14.59
CA SER A 365 3.02 -26.41 15.71
C SER A 365 2.30 -25.07 15.93
N VAL A 366 2.20 -24.25 14.87
CA VAL A 366 1.48 -22.96 14.89
C VAL A 366 0.03 -23.15 15.30
N PHE A 367 -0.69 -24.11 14.72
CA PHE A 367 -2.09 -24.37 15.07
C PHE A 367 -2.27 -24.69 16.56
N GLY A 368 -1.33 -25.44 17.15
CA GLY A 368 -1.31 -25.74 18.58
C GLY A 368 -1.05 -24.50 19.42
N LEU A 369 -0.03 -23.72 19.07
CA LEU A 369 0.32 -22.45 19.71
C LEU A 369 -0.89 -21.49 19.74
N LEU A 370 -1.55 -21.31 18.60
CA LEU A 370 -2.75 -20.48 18.48
C LEU A 370 -3.91 -20.99 19.34
N GLY A 371 -4.03 -22.30 19.56
CA GLY A 371 -4.98 -22.87 20.52
C GLY A 371 -4.70 -22.42 21.96
N VAL A 372 -3.44 -22.46 22.39
CA VAL A 372 -3.05 -21.99 23.73
C VAL A 372 -3.37 -20.50 23.91
N LEU A 373 -3.10 -19.67 22.89
CA LEU A 373 -3.43 -18.25 22.93
C LEU A 373 -4.94 -17.99 23.03
N LEU A 374 -5.77 -18.76 22.32
CA LEU A 374 -7.23 -18.64 22.42
C LEU A 374 -7.77 -19.04 23.80
N SER A 375 -7.11 -19.96 24.50
CA SER A 375 -7.46 -20.35 25.88
C SER A 375 -6.96 -19.35 26.93
N GLY A 376 -5.94 -18.56 26.62
CA GLY A 376 -5.38 -17.55 27.51
C GLY A 376 -6.29 -16.34 27.72
N ALA A 377 -6.05 -15.61 28.82
CA ALA A 377 -6.68 -14.32 29.13
C ALA A 377 -6.08 -13.14 28.34
N SER A 378 -5.31 -13.41 27.28
CA SER A 378 -4.65 -12.37 26.47
C SER A 378 -5.66 -11.47 25.77
N SER A 379 -5.22 -10.23 25.49
CA SER A 379 -5.99 -9.14 24.87
C SER A 379 -6.95 -9.62 23.76
N GLN A 380 -8.23 -9.24 23.90
CA GLN A 380 -9.32 -9.64 23.01
C GLN A 380 -9.13 -9.17 21.56
N THR A 381 -8.41 -8.07 21.37
CA THR A 381 -8.30 -7.29 20.13
C THR A 381 -7.78 -8.07 18.90
N TYR A 382 -7.12 -9.22 19.10
CA TYR A 382 -6.47 -9.98 18.00
C TYR A 382 -6.96 -11.41 17.86
N ARG A 383 -7.98 -11.79 18.64
CA ARG A 383 -8.48 -13.16 18.66
C ARG A 383 -9.16 -13.52 17.34
N TRP A 384 -9.79 -12.55 16.67
CA TRP A 384 -10.34 -12.70 15.33
C TRP A 384 -9.27 -13.14 14.31
N ARG A 385 -8.08 -12.55 14.36
CA ARG A 385 -6.98 -12.90 13.47
C ARG A 385 -6.44 -14.29 13.76
N ILE A 386 -6.40 -14.68 15.04
CA ILE A 386 -6.05 -16.05 15.42
C ILE A 386 -7.04 -17.05 14.80
N TRP A 387 -8.34 -16.80 14.88
CA TRP A 387 -9.36 -17.64 14.23
C TRP A 387 -9.18 -17.68 12.72
N ARG A 388 -8.91 -16.54 12.08
CA ARG A 388 -8.61 -16.45 10.64
C ARG A 388 -7.44 -17.36 10.26
N ILE A 389 -6.29 -17.25 10.94
CA ILE A 389 -5.12 -18.09 10.68
C ILE A 389 -5.45 -19.57 10.86
N LYS A 390 -6.15 -19.93 11.95
CA LYS A 390 -6.54 -21.32 12.19
C LYS A 390 -7.47 -21.86 11.10
N ALA A 391 -8.37 -21.03 10.57
CA ALA A 391 -9.24 -21.39 9.45
C ALA A 391 -8.43 -21.62 8.17
N THR A 392 -7.48 -20.73 7.87
CA THR A 392 -6.57 -20.89 6.72
C THR A 392 -5.74 -22.17 6.82
N ILE A 393 -5.18 -22.48 8.00
CA ILE A 393 -4.42 -23.73 8.20
C ILE A 393 -5.34 -24.95 8.04
N ALA A 394 -6.55 -24.88 8.60
CA ALA A 394 -7.53 -25.94 8.49
C ALA A 394 -7.90 -26.22 7.03
N ASP A 395 -8.15 -25.17 6.24
CA ASP A 395 -8.52 -25.27 4.82
C ASP A 395 -7.47 -26.00 3.99
N HIS A 396 -6.19 -25.79 4.26
CA HIS A 396 -5.10 -26.33 3.45
C HIS A 396 -4.54 -27.67 3.97
N TRP A 397 -4.34 -27.84 5.28
CA TRP A 397 -3.60 -28.99 5.83
C TRP A 397 -4.47 -30.16 6.33
N LEU A 398 -5.77 -29.96 6.59
CA LEU A 398 -6.63 -31.07 7.05
C LEU A 398 -6.94 -32.10 5.98
N THR A 399 -6.98 -31.66 4.72
CA THR A 399 -7.27 -32.50 3.55
C THR A 399 -6.09 -33.41 3.22
N LEU A 400 -4.88 -32.99 3.54
CA LEU A 400 -3.65 -33.68 3.15
C LEU A 400 -3.22 -34.75 4.18
N HIS A 401 -3.61 -34.63 5.45
CA HIS A 401 -3.06 -35.49 6.51
C HIS A 401 -4.08 -36.02 7.52
N ASP A 402 -4.18 -37.35 7.61
CA ASP A 402 -4.92 -38.08 8.65
C ASP A 402 -4.15 -38.15 9.98
N SER A 403 -3.62 -37.02 10.45
CA SER A 403 -2.95 -36.96 11.74
C SER A 403 -4.00 -36.89 12.85
N SER A 404 -4.14 -37.96 13.63
CA SER A 404 -5.00 -38.01 14.81
C SER A 404 -4.67 -36.92 15.84
N VAL A 405 -3.42 -36.43 15.88
CA VAL A 405 -3.00 -35.31 16.72
C VAL A 405 -3.62 -34.00 16.23
N PHE A 406 -3.58 -33.76 14.92
CA PHE A 406 -4.15 -32.55 14.35
C PHE A 406 -5.69 -32.53 14.47
N LYS A 407 -6.34 -33.67 14.23
CA LYS A 407 -7.79 -33.86 14.46
C LYS A 407 -8.19 -33.54 15.90
N ARG A 408 -7.46 -34.02 16.91
CA ARG A 408 -7.73 -33.70 18.32
C ARG A 408 -7.59 -32.22 18.64
N LYS A 409 -6.54 -31.56 18.13
CA LYS A 409 -6.34 -30.11 18.29
C LYS A 409 -7.47 -29.31 17.62
N ALA A 410 -7.90 -29.75 16.43
CA ALA A 410 -9.02 -29.16 15.71
C ALA A 410 -10.34 -29.29 16.48
N HIS A 411 -10.63 -30.47 17.04
CA HIS A 411 -11.80 -30.69 17.89
C HIS A 411 -11.85 -29.69 19.06
N SER A 412 -10.74 -29.58 19.80
CA SER A 412 -10.64 -28.64 20.92
C SER A 412 -10.86 -27.19 20.48
N ALA A 413 -10.39 -26.82 19.28
CA ALA A 413 -10.61 -25.50 18.72
C ALA A 413 -12.09 -25.28 18.34
N ILE A 414 -12.76 -26.28 17.76
CA ILE A 414 -14.20 -26.23 17.46
C ILE A 414 -15.01 -26.04 18.75
N CYS A 415 -14.76 -26.83 19.79
CA CYS A 415 -15.44 -26.66 21.08
C CYS A 415 -15.21 -25.26 21.67
N THR A 416 -14.00 -24.71 21.51
CA THR A 416 -13.68 -23.35 21.96
C THR A 416 -14.45 -22.30 21.15
N ALA A 417 -14.53 -22.45 19.82
CA ALA A 417 -15.30 -21.58 18.95
C ALA A 417 -16.80 -21.62 19.29
N SER A 418 -17.37 -22.82 19.40
CA SER A 418 -18.78 -23.01 19.78
C SER A 418 -19.09 -22.42 21.16
N GLY A 419 -18.21 -22.64 22.14
CA GLY A 419 -18.36 -22.04 23.48
C GLY A 419 -18.32 -20.51 23.46
N ARG A 420 -17.50 -19.92 22.60
CA ARG A 420 -17.44 -18.46 22.41
C ARG A 420 -18.70 -17.92 21.77
N ILE A 421 -19.17 -18.57 20.72
CA ILE A 421 -20.36 -18.11 20.01
C ILE A 421 -21.62 -18.27 20.89
N ASN A 422 -21.75 -19.38 21.62
CA ASN A 422 -22.84 -19.59 22.57
C ASN A 422 -22.86 -18.55 23.71
N ARG A 423 -21.72 -17.94 24.04
CA ARG A 423 -21.65 -16.88 25.05
C ARG A 423 -22.34 -15.60 24.59
N ILE A 424 -22.29 -15.28 23.29
CA ILE A 424 -23.03 -14.15 22.71
C ILE A 424 -24.52 -14.30 23.00
N SER A 425 -25.07 -15.46 22.69
CA SER A 425 -26.47 -15.81 22.91
C SER A 425 -26.95 -15.61 24.34
N SER A 426 -26.07 -15.88 25.31
CA SER A 426 -26.41 -15.85 26.73
C SER A 426 -26.24 -14.49 27.41
N GLU A 427 -25.38 -13.62 26.85
CA GLU A 427 -25.05 -12.33 27.46
C GLU A 427 -25.82 -11.21 26.73
N ASN A 428 -26.91 -10.73 27.35
CA ASN A 428 -27.63 -9.49 26.97
C ASN A 428 -26.71 -8.28 27.20
N LEU A 429 -25.73 -8.07 26.34
CA LEU A 429 -24.81 -6.94 26.37
C LEU A 429 -25.37 -5.79 25.52
N PRO A 430 -25.20 -4.52 25.96
CA PRO A 430 -25.66 -3.35 25.20
C PRO A 430 -24.95 -3.23 23.83
N ASP A 431 -25.75 -2.95 22.80
CA ASP A 431 -25.45 -3.11 21.36
C ASP A 431 -24.35 -2.18 20.79
N GLU A 432 -24.06 -1.04 21.41
CA GLU A 432 -23.40 0.07 20.70
C GLU A 432 -21.88 -0.03 20.50
N LYS A 433 -21.18 -1.04 21.05
CA LYS A 433 -19.70 -1.14 20.93
C LYS A 433 -19.14 -2.57 20.82
N ARG A 434 -19.93 -3.55 20.42
CA ARG A 434 -19.46 -4.94 20.36
C ARG A 434 -18.66 -5.19 19.08
N ASP A 435 -17.35 -5.35 19.20
CA ASP A 435 -16.52 -5.92 18.13
C ASP A 435 -16.86 -7.41 17.98
N LEU A 436 -17.68 -7.75 16.97
CA LEU A 436 -18.09 -9.11 16.64
C LEU A 436 -17.09 -9.85 15.73
N SER A 437 -15.92 -9.24 15.45
CA SER A 437 -14.93 -9.82 14.54
C SER A 437 -14.43 -11.19 15.03
N GLU A 438 -14.25 -11.39 16.34
CA GLU A 438 -13.79 -12.68 16.87
C GLU A 438 -14.79 -13.78 16.53
N GLU A 439 -16.06 -13.54 16.82
CA GLU A 439 -17.09 -14.56 16.70
C GLU A 439 -17.46 -14.85 15.25
N LEU A 440 -17.43 -13.85 14.38
CA LEU A 440 -17.53 -14.04 12.93
C LEU A 440 -16.42 -14.93 12.39
N HIS A 441 -15.16 -14.69 12.80
CA HIS A 441 -14.04 -15.52 12.37
C HIS A 441 -14.05 -16.91 13.02
N ALA A 442 -14.51 -17.04 14.26
CA ALA A 442 -14.73 -18.32 14.92
C ALA A 442 -15.83 -19.14 14.23
N PHE A 443 -16.91 -18.48 13.80
CA PHE A 443 -17.97 -19.11 13.03
C PHE A 443 -17.48 -19.56 11.65
N ARG A 444 -16.78 -18.68 10.93
CA ARG A 444 -16.14 -19.01 9.65
C ARG A 444 -15.20 -20.21 9.79
N PHE A 445 -14.43 -20.28 10.88
CA PHE A 445 -13.62 -21.44 11.20
C PHE A 445 -14.48 -22.71 11.29
N ILE A 446 -15.58 -22.72 12.04
CA ILE A 446 -16.49 -23.88 12.14
C ILE A 446 -17.04 -24.27 10.75
N LEU A 447 -17.50 -23.31 9.95
CA LEU A 447 -18.06 -23.58 8.61
C LEU A 447 -17.04 -24.25 7.69
N ARG A 448 -15.79 -23.77 7.70
CA ARG A 448 -14.69 -24.36 6.93
C ARG A 448 -14.41 -25.81 7.31
N PHE A 449 -14.55 -26.14 8.59
CA PHE A 449 -14.49 -27.53 9.05
C PHE A 449 -15.68 -28.35 8.59
N ALA A 450 -16.90 -27.81 8.67
CA ALA A 450 -18.11 -28.50 8.26
C ALA A 450 -18.14 -28.85 6.77
N ALA A 451 -17.58 -27.98 5.93
CA ALA A 451 -17.48 -28.15 4.49
C ALA A 451 -16.68 -29.39 4.06
N LYS A 452 -15.78 -29.91 4.91
CA LYS A 452 -14.89 -31.03 4.58
C LYS A 452 -15.56 -32.42 4.67
N GLY A 453 -16.85 -32.48 4.96
CA GLY A 453 -17.71 -33.66 4.74
C GLY A 453 -17.77 -34.68 5.90
N ASP A 454 -18.74 -35.59 5.79
CA ASP A 454 -19.17 -36.55 6.83
C ASP A 454 -18.06 -37.49 7.33
N SER A 455 -17.12 -37.89 6.46
CA SER A 455 -16.00 -38.76 6.86
C SER A 455 -15.10 -38.16 7.95
N PHE A 456 -15.05 -36.83 8.03
CA PHE A 456 -14.32 -36.13 9.09
C PHE A 456 -15.13 -36.14 10.40
N TRP A 457 -16.44 -35.91 10.31
CA TRP A 457 -17.39 -35.98 11.42
C TRP A 457 -17.54 -37.39 12.00
N GLU A 458 -17.40 -38.43 11.20
CA GLU A 458 -17.42 -39.83 11.66
C GLU A 458 -16.17 -40.17 12.49
N ASN A 459 -15.03 -39.54 12.18
CA ASN A 459 -13.75 -39.77 12.84
C ASN A 459 -13.51 -38.87 14.06
N LEU A 460 -14.19 -37.74 14.12
CA LEU A 460 -14.25 -36.89 15.31
C LEU A 460 -15.47 -37.33 16.10
N GLN A 461 -15.26 -37.97 17.25
CA GLN A 461 -16.33 -38.33 18.19
C GLN A 461 -17.05 -37.08 18.74
N PHE A 462 -17.74 -36.33 17.89
CA PHE A 462 -18.67 -35.30 18.30
C PHE A 462 -19.89 -35.98 18.91
N SER A 463 -20.36 -35.42 20.02
CA SER A 463 -21.55 -35.91 20.71
C SER A 463 -22.84 -35.80 19.86
N SER A 464 -22.82 -35.15 18.70
CA SER A 464 -23.67 -35.40 17.51
C SER A 464 -23.55 -34.27 16.48
N ARG A 465 -23.64 -34.59 15.18
CA ARG A 465 -23.78 -33.62 14.07
C ARG A 465 -24.89 -32.57 14.33
N SER A 466 -25.96 -32.99 15.00
CA SER A 466 -27.06 -32.13 15.43
C SER A 466 -26.67 -31.00 16.39
N GLN A 467 -25.59 -31.11 17.17
CA GLN A 467 -25.13 -30.02 18.04
C GLN A 467 -24.45 -28.89 17.26
N VAL A 468 -23.74 -29.23 16.18
CA VAL A 468 -23.13 -28.23 15.31
C VAL A 468 -24.19 -27.61 14.40
N GLU A 469 -25.10 -28.42 13.85
CA GLU A 469 -26.26 -27.91 13.09
C GLU A 469 -27.12 -26.98 13.95
N SER A 470 -27.46 -27.37 15.19
CA SER A 470 -28.20 -26.50 16.13
C SER A 470 -27.43 -25.24 16.52
N ALA A 471 -26.10 -25.31 16.65
CA ALA A 471 -25.28 -24.11 16.89
C ALA A 471 -25.27 -23.19 15.65
N VAL A 472 -25.15 -23.73 14.44
CA VAL A 472 -25.18 -22.96 13.19
C VAL A 472 -26.55 -22.31 12.98
N GLU A 473 -27.65 -23.04 13.19
CA GLU A 473 -29.03 -22.51 13.15
C GLU A 473 -29.18 -21.37 14.15
N LYS A 474 -28.78 -21.57 15.40
CA LYS A 474 -28.87 -20.56 16.45
C LYS A 474 -28.04 -19.31 16.15
N ILE A 475 -26.88 -19.46 15.53
CA ILE A 475 -26.03 -18.35 15.09
C ILE A 475 -26.69 -17.59 13.96
N MET A 476 -27.28 -18.29 13.01
CA MET A 476 -28.02 -17.65 11.93
C MET A 476 -29.23 -16.88 12.45
N ASP A 477 -30.01 -17.45 13.36
CA ASP A 477 -31.15 -16.78 13.99
C ASP A 477 -30.71 -15.52 14.78
N GLU A 478 -29.52 -15.54 15.39
CA GLU A 478 -28.97 -14.39 16.12
C GLU A 478 -28.31 -13.35 15.21
N MET A 479 -27.76 -13.78 14.08
CA MET A 479 -27.17 -12.91 13.06
C MET A 479 -28.22 -12.29 12.14
N GLU A 480 -29.37 -12.91 11.94
CA GLU A 480 -30.46 -12.44 11.07
C GLU A 480 -30.92 -11.01 11.41
N PRO A 481 -31.17 -10.63 12.68
CA PRO A 481 -31.46 -9.24 13.06
C PRO A 481 -30.31 -8.26 12.79
N PHE A 482 -29.06 -8.73 12.85
CA PHE A 482 -27.87 -7.91 12.60
C PHE A 482 -27.66 -7.70 11.10
N CYS A 483 -27.81 -8.75 10.29
CA CYS A 483 -27.82 -8.69 8.82
C CYS A 483 -28.96 -7.81 8.30
N HIS A 484 -30.16 -7.91 8.90
CA HIS A 484 -31.28 -7.03 8.57
C HIS A 484 -31.01 -5.57 8.92
N ARG A 485 -30.40 -5.27 10.07
CA ARG A 485 -29.99 -3.89 10.46
C ARG A 485 -28.94 -3.30 9.53
N ILE A 486 -27.90 -4.06 9.18
CA ILE A 486 -26.91 -3.65 8.16
C ILE A 486 -27.61 -3.34 6.83
N SER A 487 -28.59 -4.15 6.41
CA SER A 487 -29.34 -3.88 5.18
C SER A 487 -30.30 -2.69 5.27
N HIS A 488 -30.86 -2.39 6.46
CA HIS A 488 -31.86 -1.34 6.64
C HIS A 488 -31.23 0.05 6.78
N ASP A 489 -30.13 0.18 7.53
CA ASP A 489 -29.41 1.45 7.71
C ASP A 489 -28.66 1.88 6.43
N HIS A 490 -28.25 0.92 5.57
CA HIS A 490 -27.63 1.23 4.28
C HIS A 490 -28.61 1.68 3.18
N PHE A 491 -29.90 1.34 3.27
CA PHE A 491 -30.87 1.65 2.22
C PHE A 491 -31.77 2.85 2.50
N GLN A 492 -31.94 3.31 3.74
CA GLN A 492 -32.91 4.38 4.06
C GLN A 492 -32.32 5.74 4.45
N THR A 493 -30.99 5.88 4.56
CA THR A 493 -30.37 7.17 4.92
C THR A 493 -29.19 7.53 4.01
N ILE A 494 -29.48 7.96 2.78
CA ILE A 494 -28.52 8.67 1.94
C ILE A 494 -29.12 9.97 1.40
N LYS A 495 -29.06 11.01 2.24
CA LYS A 495 -28.60 12.33 1.82
C LYS A 495 -27.27 12.54 2.53
N PHE A 496 -26.17 12.51 1.78
CA PHE A 496 -24.81 12.67 2.29
C PHE A 496 -24.61 14.02 2.98
N PRO A 497 -23.98 14.02 4.17
CA PRO A 497 -22.86 14.92 4.42
C PRO A 497 -21.61 14.16 4.93
N ASP A 498 -20.46 14.62 4.43
CA ASP A 498 -19.12 14.09 4.67
C ASP A 498 -18.62 14.31 6.11
N THR A 499 -18.81 13.34 7.01
CA THR A 499 -17.93 13.05 8.17
C THR A 499 -18.55 11.94 9.03
N VAL A 500 -17.72 10.99 9.51
CA VAL A 500 -17.97 9.81 10.39
C VAL A 500 -17.69 8.47 9.66
N PRO A 501 -16.92 7.54 10.27
CA PRO A 501 -16.04 6.63 9.55
C PRO A 501 -16.80 5.50 8.87
N ARG A 502 -16.45 5.30 7.61
CA ARG A 502 -17.00 4.23 6.78
C ARG A 502 -16.45 2.90 7.28
N TRP A 503 -17.37 2.01 7.65
CA TRP A 503 -17.17 0.58 7.51
C TRP A 503 -17.16 0.27 6.00
N ASP A 504 -16.12 0.70 5.30
CA ASP A 504 -15.98 0.55 3.85
C ASP A 504 -15.73 -0.93 3.51
N GLU A 505 -16.73 -1.56 2.88
CA GLU A 505 -16.72 -2.56 1.79
C GLU A 505 -15.69 -3.72 1.74
N PHE A 506 -14.75 -3.89 2.68
CA PHE A 506 -13.59 -4.77 2.47
C PHE A 506 -13.14 -5.67 3.63
N SER A 507 -13.70 -5.57 4.84
CA SER A 507 -13.39 -6.51 5.94
C SER A 507 -14.38 -7.68 6.07
N ILE A 508 -15.50 -7.64 5.34
CA ILE A 508 -16.32 -8.82 5.02
C ILE A 508 -16.84 -8.62 3.60
N LYS A 509 -15.98 -8.79 2.58
CA LYS A 509 -16.54 -9.33 1.34
C LYS A 509 -17.04 -10.71 1.73
N ILE A 510 -18.34 -10.82 1.99
CA ILE A 510 -19.05 -12.08 1.83
C ILE A 510 -18.75 -12.45 0.38
N THR A 511 -17.70 -13.24 0.18
CA THR A 511 -17.30 -13.67 -1.15
C THR A 511 -18.49 -14.40 -1.77
N SER A 512 -18.57 -14.54 -3.09
CA SER A 512 -19.59 -15.41 -3.69
C SER A 512 -19.59 -16.81 -3.06
N VAL A 513 -18.45 -17.24 -2.49
CA VAL A 513 -18.28 -18.43 -1.66
C VAL A 513 -18.91 -18.30 -0.28
N ASP A 514 -18.80 -17.16 0.43
CA ASP A 514 -19.47 -16.95 1.71
C ASP A 514 -20.99 -16.73 1.55
N THR A 515 -21.44 -16.14 0.43
CA THR A 515 -22.85 -16.08 0.06
C THR A 515 -23.33 -17.45 -0.41
N LEU A 516 -22.47 -18.25 -1.04
CA LEU A 516 -22.72 -19.68 -1.27
C LEU A 516 -22.70 -20.46 0.03
N TYR A 517 -21.91 -20.11 1.06
CA TYR A 517 -21.92 -20.85 2.32
C TYR A 517 -23.17 -20.49 3.13
N LEU A 518 -23.52 -19.21 3.22
CA LEU A 518 -24.80 -18.77 3.79
C LEU A 518 -25.98 -19.30 2.96
N GLY A 519 -25.85 -19.34 1.63
CA GLY A 519 -26.84 -19.86 0.70
C GLY A 519 -26.95 -21.39 0.67
N CYS A 520 -25.85 -22.12 0.82
CA CYS A 520 -25.80 -23.59 0.94
C CYS A 520 -26.24 -24.02 2.33
N VAL A 521 -25.94 -23.24 3.37
CA VAL A 521 -26.53 -23.47 4.70
C VAL A 521 -28.03 -23.16 4.64
N ALA A 522 -28.48 -22.10 3.97
CA ALA A 522 -29.91 -21.85 3.71
C ALA A 522 -30.57 -22.92 2.82
N ASP A 523 -29.87 -23.47 1.81
CA ASP A 523 -30.36 -24.56 0.95
C ASP A 523 -30.42 -25.89 1.71
N VAL A 524 -29.45 -26.19 2.57
CA VAL A 524 -29.47 -27.35 3.49
C VAL A 524 -30.62 -27.23 4.50
N LEU A 525 -30.91 -26.01 4.98
CA LEU A 525 -32.02 -25.73 5.88
C LEU A 525 -33.39 -25.78 5.20
N THR A 526 -33.49 -25.37 3.93
CA THR A 526 -34.74 -25.48 3.16
C THR A 526 -34.99 -26.89 2.63
N SER A 527 -33.95 -27.64 2.27
CA SER A 527 -34.07 -29.06 1.87
C SER A 527 -34.31 -30.03 3.03
N SER A 528 -34.01 -29.61 4.27
CA SER A 528 -34.46 -30.27 5.52
C SER A 528 -35.99 -30.21 5.73
N SER A 529 -36.70 -29.28 5.07
CA SER A 529 -38.16 -29.17 5.15
C SER A 529 -38.94 -30.02 4.12
N VAL A 530 -38.24 -30.81 3.28
CA VAL A 530 -38.87 -31.68 2.26
C VAL A 530 -38.86 -33.18 2.64
N LEU A 531 -38.38 -33.54 3.84
CA LEU A 531 -38.46 -34.91 4.39
C LEU A 531 -39.04 -34.95 5.81
N LYS A 532 -40.14 -34.23 6.05
CA LYS A 532 -41.13 -34.55 7.10
C LYS A 532 -42.54 -34.44 6.57
#